data_AF-A0A9D2VE05-F1
#
_entry.id   AF-A0A9D2VE05-F1
#
_cell.length_a   1.000
_cell.length_b   1.000
_cell.length_c   1.000
_cell.angle_alpha   90.00
_cell.angle_beta   90.00
_cell.angle_gamma   90.00
#
_symmetry.space_group_name_H-M   'P 1'
#
loop_
_entity.id
_entity.type
_entity.pdbx_description
1 polymer ?
#
loop_
_entity_poly.entity_id
_entity_poly.type
_entity_poly.pdbx_seq_one_letter_code
_entity_poly.pdbx_strand_id
1 'polypeptide(L)' 'VKIRNRGEGYGVSIVKAGARLVGHSAGPVRPPLSELTGEEEEMLLELIKKQGAQ' A
#
# COMPACT_ATOMS: atom_id res chain seq x y z
N VAL A 1 -8.02 8.74 0.09
CA VAL A 1 -9.16 7.81 -0.08
C VAL A 1 -9.26 7.22 -1.50
N LYS A 2 -8.84 7.93 -2.57
CA LYS A 2 -8.98 7.43 -3.95
C LYS A 2 -8.32 6.06 -4.22
N ILE A 3 -7.10 5.79 -3.74
CA ILE A 3 -6.39 4.52 -3.98
C ILE A 3 -7.03 3.35 -3.21
N ARG A 4 -7.49 3.60 -1.97
CA ARG A 4 -8.11 2.60 -1.09
C ARG A 4 -9.40 1.99 -1.65
N ASN A 5 -10.13 2.71 -2.48
CA ASN A 5 -11.41 2.27 -3.02
C ASN A 5 -11.30 1.70 -4.45
N ARG A 6 -10.10 1.49 -5.00
CA ARG A 6 -9.91 0.99 -6.38
C ARG A 6 -10.05 -0.53 -6.51
N GLY A 7 -9.93 -1.28 -5.42
CA GLY A 7 -10.10 -2.72 -5.42
C GLY A 7 -10.64 -3.24 -4.09
N GLU A 8 -11.39 -4.34 -4.14
CA GLU A 8 -11.80 -5.07 -2.94
C GLU A 8 -10.54 -5.63 -2.25
N GLY A 9 -10.43 -5.44 -0.93
CA GLY A 9 -9.27 -5.91 -0.15
C GLY A 9 -8.06 -4.96 -0.08
N TYR A 10 -8.08 -3.84 -0.81
CA TYR A 10 -6.96 -2.88 -0.86
C TYR A 10 -6.65 -2.19 0.46
N GLY A 11 -7.58 -2.20 1.42
CA GLY A 11 -7.35 -1.61 2.75
C GLY A 11 -6.12 -2.20 3.44
N VAL A 12 -5.99 -3.53 3.46
CA VAL A 12 -4.87 -4.23 4.14
C VAL A 12 -3.64 -4.28 3.23
N SER A 13 -3.83 -4.43 1.91
CA SER A 13 -2.74 -4.46 0.94
C SER A 13 -1.97 -3.13 0.89
N ILE A 14 -2.67 -1.99 0.92
CA ILE A 14 -2.03 -0.67 0.93
C ILE A 14 -1.20 -0.47 2.21
N VAL A 15 -1.70 -0.93 3.36
CA VAL A 15 -0.96 -0.83 4.62
C VAL A 15 0.31 -1.69 4.58
N LYS A 16 0.23 -2.92 4.05
CA LYS A 16 1.40 -3.79 3.88
C LYS A 16 2.41 -3.24 2.87
N ALA A 17 1.94 -2.70 1.74
CA ALA A 17 2.80 -2.05 0.76
C ALA A 17 3.47 -0.81 1.36
N GLY A 18 2.72 0.02 2.07
CA GLY A 18 3.27 1.18 2.80
C GLY A 18 4.31 0.77 3.84
N ALA A 19 4.01 -0.27 4.63
CA ALA A 19 4.93 -0.83 5.61
C ALA A 19 6.23 -1.33 4.96
N ARG A 20 6.14 -2.00 3.80
CA ARG A 20 7.30 -2.42 3.00
C ARG A 20 8.11 -1.21 2.50
N LEU A 21 7.45 -0.16 1.99
CA LEU A 21 8.09 1.06 1.49
C LEU A 21 8.84 1.84 2.59
N VAL A 22 8.37 1.78 3.83
CA VAL A 22 9.03 2.41 5.00
C VAL A 22 9.98 1.47 5.76
N GLY A 23 10.34 0.33 5.18
CA GLY A 23 11.33 -0.61 5.74
C GLY A 23 10.80 -1.57 6.83
N HIS A 24 9.49 -1.60 7.07
CA HIS A 24 8.82 -2.44 8.07
C HIS A 24 7.96 -3.52 7.38
N SER A 25 8.58 -4.38 6.57
CA SER A 25 7.86 -5.41 5.81
C SER A 25 7.15 -6.44 6.71
N ALA A 26 5.85 -6.66 6.47
CA ALA A 26 5.00 -7.61 7.22
C ALA A 26 4.69 -8.91 6.42
N GLY A 27 5.50 -9.24 5.42
CA GLY A 27 5.33 -10.41 4.55
C GLY A 27 4.16 -10.30 3.55
N PRO A 28 4.00 -11.28 2.64
CA PRO A 28 3.05 -11.19 1.52
C PRO A 28 1.59 -11.10 1.99
N VAL A 29 0.70 -10.47 1.21
CA VAL A 29 -0.74 -10.63 1.43
C VAL A 29 -1.16 -12.07 1.15
N ARG A 30 -2.08 -12.57 1.98
CA ARG A 30 -2.66 -13.90 1.78
C ARG A 30 -3.92 -13.78 0.92
N PRO A 31 -4.21 -14.77 0.06
CA PRO A 31 -5.50 -14.85 -0.64
C PRO A 31 -6.66 -14.75 0.36
N PRO A 32 -7.78 -14.08 0.03
CA PRO A 32 -8.20 -13.60 -1.29
C PRO A 32 -7.74 -12.17 -1.64
N LEU A 33 -6.83 -11.58 -0.86
CA LEU A 33 -6.37 -10.21 -1.07
C LEU A 33 -5.29 -10.16 -2.16
N SER A 34 -5.33 -9.13 -2.99
CA SER A 34 -4.33 -8.87 -4.04
C SER A 34 -3.31 -7.82 -3.58
N GLU A 35 -2.07 -7.96 -4.02
CA GLU A 35 -1.03 -6.93 -3.89
C GLU A 35 -1.36 -5.70 -4.76
N LEU A 36 -0.72 -4.57 -4.46
CA LEU A 36 -0.80 -3.37 -5.30
C LEU A 36 -0.03 -3.59 -6.60
N THR A 37 -0.46 -2.93 -7.68
CA THR A 37 0.36 -2.83 -8.89
C THR A 37 1.53 -1.87 -8.68
N GLY A 38 2.57 -1.95 -9.51
CA GLY A 38 3.74 -1.05 -9.41
C GLY A 38 3.37 0.44 -9.49
N GLU A 39 2.39 0.79 -10.34
CA GLU A 39 1.87 2.16 -10.43
C GLU A 39 1.18 2.62 -9.13
N GLU A 40 0.49 1.70 -8.45
CA GLU A 40 -0.18 1.98 -7.17
C GLU A 40 0.81 2.08 -6.01
N GLU A 41 1.89 1.30 -6.03
CA GLU A 41 3.01 1.45 -5.09
C GLU A 41 3.72 2.81 -5.27
N GLU A 42 3.93 3.27 -6.50
CA GLU A 42 4.50 4.60 -6.76
C GLU A 42 3.56 5.73 -6.27
N MET A 43 2.27 5.65 -6.57
CA MET A 43 1.28 6.60 -6.05
C MET A 43 1.24 6.60 -4.52
N LEU A 44 1.37 5.44 -3.89
CA LEU A 44 1.43 5.31 -2.44
C LEU A 44 2.72 5.92 -1.87
N LEU A 45 3.86 5.69 -2.51
CA LEU A 45 5.14 6.26 -2.11
C LEU A 45 5.12 7.79 -2.16
N GLU A 46 4.56 8.37 -3.22
CA GLU A 46 4.41 9.82 -3.35
C GLU A 46 3.49 10.39 -2.26
N LEU A 47 2.42 9.68 -1.91
CA LEU A 47 1.58 10.07 -0.77
C LEU A 47 2.32 9.99 0.56
N ILE A 48 3.07 8.92 0.82
CA ILE A 48 3.87 8.76 2.04
C ILE A 48 4.90 9.90 2.16
N LYS A 49 5.64 10.21 1.08
CA LYS A 49 6.57 11.34 1.04
C LYS A 49 5.88 12.68 1.32
N LYS A 50 4.71 12.91 0.71
CA LYS A 50 3.93 14.14 0.89
C LYS A 50 3.37 14.29 2.30
N GLN A 51 2.99 13.18 2.94
CA GLN A 51 2.44 13.20 4.29
C GLN A 51 3.54 13.37 5.36
N GLY A 52 4.79 12.99 5.04
CA GLY A 52 5.93 13.07 5.95
C GLY A 52 5.86 12.01 7.05
N ALA A 53 7.01 11.61 7.60
CA ALA A 53 7.05 10.75 8.77
C ALA A 53 6.41 11.51 9.95
N GLN A 54 5.18 11.14 10.31
CA GLN A 54 4.53 11.58 11.55
C GLN A 54 5.06 10.78 12.74
#